data_AF-A0A7L2IZA3-F1
#
_entry.id   AF-A0A7L2IZA3-F1
#
_cell.length_a   1.000
_cell.length_b   1.000
_cell.length_c   1.000
_cell.angle_alpha   90.00
_cell.angle_beta   90.00
_cell.angle_gamma   90.00
#
_symmetry.space_group_name_H-M   'P 1'
#
loop_
_entity.id
_entity.type
_entity.pdbx_description
1 polymer ?
#
loop_
_entity_poly.entity_id
_entity_poly.type
_entity_poly.pdbx_seq_one_letter_code
_entity_poly.pdbx_strand_id
1 'polypeptide(L)'
;QGLGAPAGAVLAGRREFIAEAWRVRKLLGGGMRQVGVLAAAARLGLEQAEATLRRDHDNARRFAEGIQELNLPLFSVNLAAVETNIVMVNITGRWPSPAEFCQHLQAVSEEELAETSQAVSVLIFPWSPHTVRAVWHRDVLTHDTELAKNKLEFVARKCQE
;
A
#
# COMPACT_ATOMS: atom_id res chain seq x y z
N GLN A 1 -2.16 2.69 10.25
CA GLN A 1 -2.75 2.81 8.89
C GLN A 1 -2.40 4.20 8.32
N GLY A 2 -3.10 4.73 7.31
CA GLY A 2 -2.70 5.92 6.55
C GLY A 2 -2.38 7.19 7.37
N LEU A 3 -2.89 7.30 8.59
CA LEU A 3 -2.58 8.42 9.51
C LEU A 3 -1.15 8.42 10.09
N GLY A 4 -0.38 7.34 9.93
CA GLY A 4 1.01 7.27 10.40
C GLY A 4 1.18 7.16 11.93
N ALA A 5 0.09 7.06 12.71
CA ALA A 5 0.18 6.77 14.13
C ALA A 5 0.76 5.36 14.37
N PRO A 6 1.73 5.20 15.28
CA PRO A 6 2.44 3.93 15.47
C PRO A 6 1.57 2.85 16.14
N ALA A 7 0.56 3.24 16.92
CA ALA A 7 -0.37 2.32 17.54
C ALA A 7 -1.70 3.01 17.89
N GLY A 8 -2.75 2.21 17.97
CA GLY A 8 -4.07 2.62 18.47
C GLY A 8 -5.15 2.74 17.39
N ALA A 9 -6.38 2.86 17.87
CA ALA A 9 -7.58 3.16 17.10
C ALA A 9 -8.50 4.01 17.99
N VAL A 10 -9.42 4.75 17.37
CA VAL A 10 -10.38 5.61 18.08
C VAL A 10 -11.79 5.07 17.85
N LEU A 11 -12.56 4.97 18.93
CA LEU A 11 -13.99 4.70 18.90
C LEU A 11 -14.72 5.98 19.28
N ALA A 12 -15.67 6.42 18.45
CA ALA A 12 -16.48 7.61 18.68
C ALA A 12 -17.97 7.26 18.63
N GLY A 13 -18.79 7.93 19.44
CA GLY A 13 -20.22 7.67 19.55
C GLY A 13 -20.85 8.45 20.69
N ARG A 14 -22.11 8.14 21.01
CA ARG A 14 -22.84 8.78 22.13
C ARG A 14 -22.18 8.50 23.47
N ARG A 15 -22.41 9.37 24.45
CA ARG A 15 -21.79 9.29 25.77
C ARG A 15 -22.04 7.95 26.46
N GLU A 16 -23.27 7.46 26.42
CA GLU A 16 -23.68 6.21 27.06
C GLU A 16 -22.97 5.01 26.42
N PHE A 17 -22.85 5.02 25.09
CA PHE A 17 -22.11 4.01 24.33
C PHE A 17 -20.62 4.03 24.65
N ILE A 18 -20.00 5.22 24.73
CA ILE A 18 -18.58 5.33 25.07
C ILE A 18 -18.32 4.92 26.53
N ALA A 19 -19.23 5.22 27.45
CA ALA A 19 -19.13 4.76 28.84
C ALA A 19 -19.09 3.22 28.91
N GLU A 20 -19.94 2.55 28.12
CA GLU A 20 -19.93 1.09 28.02
C GLU A 20 -18.63 0.55 27.42
N ALA A 21 -18.24 1.09 26.26
CA ALA A 21 -17.02 0.69 25.57
C ALA A 21 -15.77 0.89 26.44
N TRP A 22 -15.76 1.90 27.32
CA TRP A 22 -14.65 2.14 28.25
C TRP A 22 -14.52 1.03 29.30
N ARG A 23 -15.65 0.48 29.78
CA ARG A 23 -15.67 -0.69 30.68
C ARG A 23 -15.14 -1.93 29.96
N VAL A 24 -15.62 -2.19 28.75
CA VAL A 24 -15.17 -3.33 27.92
C VAL A 24 -13.68 -3.21 27.61
N ARG A 25 -13.19 -2.01 27.25
CA ARG A 25 -11.76 -1.77 27.01
C ARG A 25 -10.92 -2.13 28.23
N LYS A 26 -11.39 -1.88 29.45
CA LYS A 26 -10.69 -2.27 30.69
C LYS A 26 -10.69 -3.79 30.88
N LEU A 27 -11.84 -4.44 30.66
CA LEU A 27 -11.97 -5.90 30.73
C LEU A 27 -11.01 -6.62 29.77
N LEU A 28 -10.89 -6.11 28.54
CA LEU A 28 -10.00 -6.64 27.50
C LEU A 28 -8.52 -6.27 27.70
N GLY A 29 -8.16 -5.58 28.79
CA GLY A 29 -6.77 -5.18 29.07
C GLY A 29 -6.28 -3.94 28.31
N GLY A 30 -7.12 -3.26 27.53
CA GLY A 30 -6.78 -2.04 26.79
C GLY A 30 -6.61 -0.78 27.66
N GLY A 31 -6.59 -0.92 28.99
CA GLY A 31 -6.52 0.16 29.96
C GLY A 31 -5.11 0.69 30.22
N MET A 32 -4.39 1.08 29.17
CA MET A 32 -2.98 1.52 29.23
C MET A 32 -2.76 2.76 30.11
N ARG A 33 -1.53 2.92 30.63
CA ARG A 33 -1.05 4.09 31.37
C ARG A 33 -0.03 4.86 30.52
N GLN A 34 0.14 6.16 30.80
CA GLN A 34 1.06 7.06 30.08
C GLN A 34 0.90 7.03 28.53
N VAL A 35 -0.31 6.75 28.03
CA VAL A 35 -0.63 6.63 26.60
C VAL A 35 -0.57 7.96 25.83
N GLY A 36 -0.31 9.07 26.52
CA GLY A 36 -0.24 10.41 25.93
C GLY A 36 0.78 10.52 24.78
N VAL A 37 1.88 9.77 24.83
CA VAL A 37 2.89 9.72 23.77
C VAL A 37 2.28 9.19 22.46
N LEU A 38 1.51 8.10 22.53
CA LEU A 38 0.82 7.53 21.36
C LEU A 38 -0.31 8.44 20.87
N ALA A 39 -1.05 9.05 21.81
CA ALA A 39 -2.12 9.99 21.49
C ALA A 39 -1.59 11.25 20.76
N ALA A 40 -0.41 11.74 21.14
CA ALA A 40 0.24 12.87 20.47
C ALA A 40 0.60 12.55 19.01
N ALA A 41 1.16 11.36 18.75
CA ALA A 41 1.44 10.91 17.39
C ALA A 41 0.16 10.78 16.54
N ALA A 42 -0.92 10.23 17.12
CA ALA A 42 -2.22 10.14 16.44
C ALA A 42 -2.83 11.52 16.14
N ARG A 43 -2.68 12.48 17.06
CA ARG A 43 -3.15 13.86 16.87
C ARG A 43 -2.45 14.53 15.69
N LEU A 44 -1.13 14.41 15.59
CA LEU A 44 -0.35 14.92 14.46
C LEU A 44 -0.78 14.26 13.13
N GLY A 45 -0.99 12.93 13.15
CA GLY A 45 -1.49 12.20 11.99
C GLY A 45 -2.87 12.69 11.51
N LEU A 46 -3.77 13.02 12.45
CA LEU A 46 -5.09 13.55 12.15
C LEU A 46 -5.05 14.96 11.55
N GLU A 47 -4.15 15.83 12.02
CA GLU A 47 -4.00 17.20 11.50
C GLU A 47 -3.63 17.23 10.01
N GLN A 48 -2.93 16.20 9.52
CA GLN A 48 -2.46 16.09 8.13
C GLN A 48 -3.20 15.02 7.31
N ALA A 49 -4.27 14.44 7.87
CA ALA A 49 -4.93 13.26 7.33
C ALA A 49 -5.43 13.46 5.90
N GLU A 50 -6.14 14.56 5.64
CA GLU A 50 -6.75 14.80 4.33
C GLU A 50 -5.71 14.89 3.22
N ALA A 51 -4.68 15.72 3.41
CA ALA A 51 -3.61 15.89 2.44
C ALA A 51 -2.85 14.58 2.18
N THR A 52 -2.57 13.82 3.25
CA THR A 52 -1.85 12.54 3.15
C THR A 52 -2.69 11.52 2.39
N LEU A 53 -3.95 11.32 2.78
CA LEU A 53 -4.84 10.34 2.14
C LEU A 53 -5.10 10.68 0.68
N ARG A 54 -5.32 11.97 0.37
CA ARG A 54 -5.49 12.43 -1.02
C ARG A 54 -4.28 12.07 -1.87
N ARG A 55 -3.06 12.37 -1.40
CA ARG A 55 -1.84 12.03 -2.13
C ARG A 55 -1.68 10.51 -2.30
N ASP A 56 -2.00 9.74 -1.27
CA ASP A 56 -1.91 8.28 -1.34
C ASP A 56 -2.92 7.71 -2.36
N HIS A 57 -4.13 8.28 -2.46
CA HIS A 57 -5.11 7.93 -3.48
C HIS A 57 -4.62 8.33 -4.89
N ASP A 58 -4.10 9.54 -5.05
CA ASP A 58 -3.58 10.02 -6.34
C ASP A 58 -2.42 9.15 -6.84
N ASN A 59 -1.51 8.74 -5.93
CA ASN A 59 -0.38 7.87 -6.29
C ASN A 59 -0.84 6.45 -6.64
N ALA A 60 -1.77 5.87 -5.88
CA ALA A 60 -2.38 4.59 -6.22
C ALA A 60 -3.04 4.62 -7.61
N ARG A 61 -3.77 5.70 -7.92
CA ARG A 61 -4.39 5.91 -9.22
C ARG A 61 -3.36 6.03 -10.35
N ARG A 62 -2.31 6.84 -10.17
CA ARG A 62 -1.20 6.99 -11.14
C ARG A 62 -0.50 5.66 -11.43
N PHE A 63 -0.27 4.84 -10.42
CA PHE A 63 0.31 3.52 -10.60
C PHE A 63 -0.60 2.61 -11.44
N ALA A 64 -1.90 2.59 -11.12
CA ALA A 64 -2.88 1.81 -11.83
C ALA A 64 -3.02 2.24 -13.31
N GLU A 65 -3.02 3.55 -13.57
CA GLU A 65 -3.02 4.13 -14.92
C GLU A 65 -1.76 3.72 -15.68
N GLY A 66 -0.59 3.82 -15.03
CA GLY A 66 0.67 3.36 -15.61
C GLY A 66 0.66 1.89 -16.02
N ILE A 67 0.08 1.00 -15.22
CA ILE A 67 -0.05 -0.42 -15.61
C ILE A 67 -0.92 -0.58 -16.86
N GLN A 68 -2.03 0.16 -16.97
CA GLN A 68 -2.87 0.10 -18.17
C GLN A 68 -2.16 0.66 -19.40
N GLU A 69 -1.42 1.76 -19.25
CA GLU A 69 -0.65 2.40 -20.33
C GLU A 69 0.45 1.49 -20.88
N LEU A 70 1.14 0.74 -20.01
CA LEU A 70 2.13 -0.25 -20.42
C LEU A 70 1.52 -1.39 -21.27
N ASN A 71 0.21 -1.62 -21.16
CA ASN A 71 -0.56 -2.57 -21.95
C ASN A 71 0.07 -3.97 -22.04
N LEU A 72 0.65 -4.43 -20.92
CA LEU A 72 1.33 -5.71 -20.84
C LEU A 72 0.29 -6.85 -20.72
N PRO A 73 0.36 -7.91 -21.54
CA PRO A 73 -0.62 -9.02 -21.52
C PRO A 73 -0.60 -9.84 -20.22
N LEU A 74 0.42 -9.65 -19.38
CA LEU A 74 0.59 -10.32 -18.09
C LEU A 74 -0.29 -9.72 -17.00
N PHE A 75 -0.71 -8.45 -17.11
CA PHE A 75 -1.40 -7.74 -16.04
C PHE A 75 -2.73 -7.14 -16.49
N SER A 76 -3.66 -7.07 -15.55
CA SER A 76 -4.92 -6.36 -15.71
C SER A 76 -5.26 -5.61 -14.43
N VAL A 77 -5.67 -4.35 -14.58
CA VAL A 77 -6.13 -3.49 -13.49
C VAL A 77 -7.45 -2.86 -13.89
N ASN A 78 -8.41 -2.83 -12.97
CA ASN A 78 -9.67 -2.11 -13.14
C ASN A 78 -9.56 -0.70 -12.52
N LEU A 79 -9.33 0.33 -13.33
CA LEU A 79 -9.23 1.71 -12.84
C LEU A 79 -10.48 2.21 -12.12
N ALA A 80 -11.67 1.75 -12.51
CA ALA A 80 -12.91 2.15 -11.86
C ALA A 80 -13.01 1.62 -10.42
N ALA A 81 -12.26 0.57 -10.08
CA ALA A 81 -12.19 0.02 -8.72
C ALA A 81 -11.09 0.66 -7.85
N VAL A 82 -10.25 1.54 -8.41
CA VAL A 82 -9.19 2.24 -7.66
C VAL A 82 -9.76 3.56 -7.13
N GLU A 83 -10.47 3.47 -6.01
CA GLU A 83 -11.15 4.61 -5.37
C GLU A 83 -10.33 5.22 -4.21
N THR A 84 -9.38 4.46 -3.66
CA THR A 84 -8.58 4.84 -2.48
C THR A 84 -7.10 4.55 -2.71
N ASN A 85 -6.34 4.22 -1.67
CA ASN A 85 -4.91 3.94 -1.69
C ASN A 85 -4.57 2.48 -2.07
N ILE A 86 -5.53 1.69 -2.55
CA ILE A 86 -5.34 0.26 -2.83
C ILE A 86 -5.49 -0.01 -4.33
N VAL A 87 -4.53 -0.73 -4.89
CA VAL A 87 -4.58 -1.22 -6.27
C VAL A 87 -4.53 -2.74 -6.26
N MET A 88 -5.51 -3.36 -6.92
CA MET A 88 -5.55 -4.79 -7.16
C MET A 88 -5.07 -5.05 -8.59
N VAL A 89 -3.97 -5.77 -8.72
CA VAL A 89 -3.39 -6.14 -10.03
C VAL A 89 -3.62 -7.62 -10.25
N ASN A 90 -4.37 -7.95 -11.30
CA ASN A 90 -4.59 -9.33 -11.70
C ASN A 90 -3.45 -9.79 -12.60
N ILE A 91 -3.00 -11.03 -12.39
CA ILE A 91 -1.98 -11.69 -13.19
C ILE A 91 -2.69 -12.71 -14.09
N THR A 92 -2.63 -12.49 -15.40
CA THR A 92 -3.40 -13.23 -16.41
C THR A 92 -2.55 -14.16 -17.29
N GLY A 93 -1.22 -14.07 -17.19
CA GLY A 93 -0.27 -14.83 -18.00
C GLY A 93 0.06 -16.24 -17.50
N ARG A 94 0.87 -16.97 -18.28
CA ARG A 94 1.34 -18.33 -17.97
C ARG A 94 2.52 -18.39 -16.94
N TRP A 95 2.94 -17.27 -16.36
CA TRP A 95 4.05 -17.15 -15.38
C TRP A 95 3.98 -15.78 -14.66
N PRO A 96 4.55 -15.56 -13.45
CA PRO A 96 4.64 -16.38 -12.23
C PRO A 96 3.38 -16.30 -11.35
N SER A 97 3.30 -17.17 -10.35
CA SER A 97 2.33 -17.02 -9.28
C SER A 97 2.47 -15.64 -8.62
N PRO A 98 1.39 -15.08 -8.03
CA PRO A 98 1.47 -13.81 -7.30
C PRO A 98 2.61 -13.77 -6.27
N ALA A 99 2.95 -14.88 -5.63
CA ALA A 99 4.04 -14.95 -4.65
C ALA A 99 5.42 -14.83 -5.30
N GLU A 100 5.67 -15.55 -6.39
CA GLU A 100 6.92 -15.46 -7.16
C GLU A 100 7.07 -14.07 -7.78
N PHE A 101 5.99 -13.49 -8.30
CA PHE A 101 6.00 -12.12 -8.83
C PHE A 101 6.42 -11.11 -7.76
N CYS A 102 5.90 -11.21 -6.53
CA CYS A 102 6.34 -10.38 -5.41
C CYS A 102 7.84 -10.57 -5.10
N GLN A 103 8.37 -11.80 -5.20
CA GLN A 103 9.80 -12.06 -4.97
C GLN A 103 10.68 -11.37 -6.03
N HIS A 104 10.27 -11.40 -7.30
CA HIS A 104 10.99 -10.71 -8.38
C HIS A 104 10.96 -9.19 -8.21
N LEU A 105 9.84 -8.62 -7.77
CA LEU A 105 9.75 -7.20 -7.44
C LEU A 105 10.61 -6.80 -6.24
N GLN A 106 10.77 -7.70 -5.27
CA GLN A 106 11.59 -7.46 -4.08
C GLN A 106 13.10 -7.54 -4.37
N ALA A 107 13.52 -8.43 -5.27
CA ALA A 107 14.93 -8.61 -5.62
C ALA A 107 15.48 -7.38 -6.34
N VAL A 108 16.74 -7.01 -6.07
CA VAL A 108 17.49 -5.98 -6.80
C VAL A 108 18.63 -6.63 -7.56
N SER A 109 18.94 -6.18 -8.78
CA SER A 109 20.02 -6.76 -9.59
C SER A 109 20.86 -5.70 -10.30
N GLU A 110 22.08 -6.08 -10.72
CA GLU A 110 22.96 -5.20 -11.49
C GLU A 110 22.38 -4.90 -12.89
N GLU A 111 21.65 -5.85 -13.48
CA GLU A 111 20.99 -5.61 -14.78
C GLU A 111 19.89 -4.56 -14.68
N GLU A 112 19.10 -4.56 -13.60
CA GLU A 112 18.08 -3.54 -13.35
C GLU A 112 18.73 -2.14 -13.25
N LEU A 113 19.85 -2.05 -12.53
CA LEU A 113 20.59 -0.80 -12.40
C LEU A 113 21.13 -0.32 -13.75
N ALA A 114 21.64 -1.23 -14.57
CA ALA A 114 22.14 -0.91 -15.91
C ALA A 114 21.03 -0.48 -16.87
N GLU A 115 19.85 -1.09 -16.81
CA GLU A 115 18.72 -0.80 -17.72
C GLU A 115 17.92 0.45 -17.28
N THR A 116 17.68 0.62 -15.96
CA THR A 116 16.78 1.66 -15.44
C THR A 116 17.49 2.79 -14.69
N SER A 117 18.83 2.73 -14.60
CA SER A 117 19.68 3.64 -13.80
C SER A 117 19.43 3.62 -12.28
N GLN A 118 18.49 2.79 -11.81
CA GLN A 118 18.11 2.66 -10.41
C GLN A 118 17.86 1.17 -10.12
N ALA A 119 18.01 0.74 -8.87
CA ALA A 119 17.64 -0.60 -8.45
C ALA A 119 16.83 -0.50 -7.17
N VAL A 120 15.57 -0.92 -7.23
CA VAL A 120 14.62 -0.71 -6.13
C VAL A 120 13.93 -2.00 -5.73
N SER A 121 13.73 -2.16 -4.42
CA SER A 121 12.95 -3.25 -3.86
C SER A 121 11.51 -2.82 -3.69
N VAL A 122 10.59 -3.44 -4.43
CA VAL A 122 9.16 -3.14 -4.37
C VAL A 122 8.45 -4.24 -3.59
N LEU A 123 7.85 -3.87 -2.46
CA LEU A 123 7.11 -4.79 -1.60
C LEU A 123 5.61 -4.67 -1.86
N ILE A 124 5.01 -5.74 -2.36
CA ILE A 124 3.56 -5.89 -2.54
C ILE A 124 3.10 -7.24 -2.00
N PHE A 125 1.79 -7.43 -1.83
CA PHE A 125 1.24 -8.61 -1.15
C PHE A 125 0.51 -9.55 -2.11
N PRO A 126 0.82 -10.87 -2.13
CA PRO A 126 0.03 -11.85 -2.88
C PRO A 126 -1.32 -12.06 -2.18
N TRP A 127 -2.39 -11.54 -2.76
CA TRP A 127 -3.71 -11.50 -2.12
C TRP A 127 -4.56 -12.75 -2.43
N SER A 128 -4.51 -13.20 -3.68
CA SER A 128 -5.26 -14.36 -4.16
C SER A 128 -4.36 -15.18 -5.11
N PRO A 129 -4.79 -16.35 -5.61
CA PRO A 129 -4.06 -17.12 -6.61
C PRO A 129 -3.76 -16.36 -7.91
N HIS A 130 -4.48 -15.27 -8.20
CA HIS A 130 -4.35 -14.49 -9.44
C HIS A 130 -4.21 -12.99 -9.21
N THR A 131 -4.07 -12.52 -7.97
CA THR A 131 -4.10 -11.09 -7.66
C THR A 131 -3.02 -10.71 -6.67
N VAL A 132 -2.31 -9.64 -6.96
CA VAL A 132 -1.45 -8.94 -5.99
C VAL A 132 -2.10 -7.63 -5.56
N ARG A 133 -1.87 -7.24 -4.30
CA ARG A 133 -2.38 -6.02 -3.71
C ARG A 133 -1.21 -5.08 -3.40
N ALA A 134 -1.24 -3.92 -4.03
CA ALA A 134 -0.37 -2.79 -3.71
C ALA A 134 -1.15 -1.76 -2.88
N VAL A 135 -0.50 -1.20 -1.86
CA VAL A 135 -1.12 -0.25 -0.93
C VAL A 135 -0.20 0.94 -0.73
N TRP A 136 -0.66 2.13 -1.08
CA TRP A 136 0.05 3.38 -0.81
C TRP A 136 -0.21 3.84 0.61
N HIS A 137 0.80 4.45 1.21
CA HIS A 137 0.71 5.05 2.53
C HIS A 137 1.67 6.21 2.64
N ARG A 138 1.67 6.89 3.80
CA ARG A 138 2.40 8.13 4.02
C ARG A 138 3.88 8.12 3.59
N ASP A 139 4.54 6.98 3.69
CA ASP A 139 5.98 6.84 3.44
C ASP A 139 6.29 6.41 1.99
N VAL A 140 5.27 6.26 1.13
CA VAL A 140 5.43 6.01 -0.31
C VAL A 140 5.10 7.31 -1.04
N LEU A 141 6.13 8.01 -1.50
CA LEU A 141 6.00 9.30 -2.17
C LEU A 141 5.67 9.12 -3.66
N THR A 142 5.42 10.24 -4.33
CA THR A 142 5.15 10.24 -5.78
C THR A 142 6.35 9.70 -6.56
N HIS A 143 7.58 10.01 -6.13
CA HIS A 143 8.78 9.48 -6.79
C HIS A 143 8.89 7.94 -6.65
N ASP A 144 8.50 7.39 -5.50
CA ASP A 144 8.51 5.94 -5.25
C ASP A 144 7.50 5.21 -6.13
N THR A 145 6.42 5.91 -6.51
CA THR A 145 5.40 5.38 -7.40
C THR A 145 5.94 5.19 -8.82
N GLU A 146 6.73 6.14 -9.31
CA GLU A 146 7.40 6.01 -10.61
C GLU A 146 8.48 4.93 -10.59
N LEU A 147 9.26 4.85 -9.51
CA LEU A 147 10.23 3.77 -9.29
C LEU A 147 9.55 2.40 -9.31
N ALA A 148 8.40 2.26 -8.64
CA ALA A 148 7.64 1.02 -8.62
C ALA A 148 7.09 0.63 -10.00
N LYS A 149 6.65 1.61 -10.81
CA LYS A 149 6.23 1.39 -12.20
C LYS A 149 7.39 0.87 -13.05
N ASN A 150 8.55 1.53 -12.99
CA ASN A 150 9.73 1.13 -13.75
C ASN A 150 10.20 -0.29 -13.36
N LYS A 151 10.21 -0.60 -12.06
CA LYS A 151 10.51 -1.94 -11.56
C LYS A 151 9.55 -2.99 -12.11
N LEU A 152 8.25 -2.70 -12.10
CA LEU A 152 7.22 -3.60 -12.61
C LEU A 152 7.43 -3.86 -14.11
N GLU A 153 7.68 -2.80 -14.90
CA GLU A 153 7.97 -2.93 -16.33
C GLU A 153 9.20 -3.80 -16.60
N PHE A 154 10.30 -3.56 -15.87
CA PHE A 154 11.52 -4.35 -15.97
C PHE A 154 11.26 -5.84 -15.69
N VAL A 155 10.61 -6.16 -14.56
CA VAL A 155 10.31 -7.55 -14.19
C VAL A 155 9.39 -8.20 -15.24
N ALA A 156 8.38 -7.47 -15.71
CA ALA A 156 7.42 -8.00 -16.67
C ALA A 156 8.05 -8.33 -18.02
N ARG A 157 8.98 -7.50 -18.50
CA ARG A 157 9.76 -7.78 -19.72
C ARG A 157 10.61 -9.03 -19.57
N LYS A 158 11.31 -9.19 -18.43
CA LYS A 158 12.10 -10.41 -18.16
C LYS A 158 11.25 -11.67 -18.06
N CYS A 159 9.99 -11.55 -17.68
CA CYS A 159 9.05 -12.68 -17.69
C CYS A 159 8.52 -13.05 -19.09
N GLN A 160 8.77 -12.23 -20.11
CA GLN A 160 8.38 -12.51 -21.51
C GLN A 160 9.53 -13.05 -22.37
N GLU A 161 10.78 -12.91 -21.91
CA GLU A 161 12.00 -13.50 -22.51
C GLU A 161 12.12 -15.00 -22.19
#